data_AF-A0A3N5SST4-F1
#
_entry.id   AF-A0A3N5SST4-F1
#
_cell.length_a   1.000
_cell.length_b   1.000
_cell.length_c   1.000
_cell.angle_alpha   90.00
_cell.angle_beta   90.00
_cell.angle_gamma   90.00
#
_symmetry.space_group_name_H-M   'P 1'
#
loop_
_entity.id
_entity.type
_entity.pdbx_description
1 polymer ?
#
loop_
_entity_poly.entity_id
_entity_poly.type
_entity_poly.pdbx_seq_one_letter_code
_entity_poly.pdbx_strand_id
1 'polypeptide(L)'
;MSIHGDPEDLRPERPARGGLPAEITPFIGRREELDELKALLTDPETRLVTILGAGGIGKTRIARELTITLQGEFRDGVRFVSLAECSTADNLIHAIAAALDIHVSLGEDLQRAILDVLGSKHLLLVLDNFEHLVDEALV
;
A
#
# COMPACT_ATOMS: atom_id res chain seq x y z
N MET A 1 -18.70 46.44 -13.72
CA MET A 1 -17.93 45.68 -12.71
C MET A 1 -18.00 44.23 -13.16
N SER A 2 -17.02 43.82 -13.98
CA SER A 2 -17.06 42.54 -14.68
C SER A 2 -16.30 41.50 -13.87
N ILE A 3 -16.99 40.41 -13.52
CA ILE A 3 -16.37 39.18 -13.04
C ILE A 3 -16.10 38.29 -14.27
N HIS A 4 -14.88 38.34 -14.80
CA HIS A 4 -14.36 37.27 -15.67
C HIS A 4 -13.50 36.38 -14.77
N GLY A 5 -14.09 35.29 -14.29
CA GLY A 5 -13.32 34.17 -13.77
C GLY A 5 -12.89 33.33 -14.96
N ASP A 6 -11.59 33.24 -15.20
CA ASP A 6 -11.03 32.34 -16.21
C ASP A 6 -11.42 30.88 -15.88
N PRO A 7 -11.94 30.10 -16.85
CA PRO A 7 -12.36 28.72 -16.63
C PRO A 7 -11.20 27.70 -16.69
N GLU A 8 -9.94 28.13 -16.70
CA GLU A 8 -8.80 27.24 -17.02
C GLU A 8 -8.02 26.65 -15.84
N ASP A 9 -8.41 26.91 -14.58
CA ASP A 9 -7.63 26.41 -13.42
C ASP A 9 -8.11 25.05 -12.85
N LEU A 10 -8.79 24.24 -13.67
CA LEU A 10 -9.10 22.83 -13.36
C LEU A 10 -8.05 21.90 -13.94
N ARG A 11 -6.76 22.18 -13.69
CA ARG A 11 -5.72 21.18 -13.96
C ARG A 11 -5.84 20.10 -12.88
N PRO A 12 -6.12 18.84 -13.22
CA PRO A 12 -6.08 17.78 -12.22
C PRO A 12 -4.66 17.77 -11.65
N GLU A 13 -4.54 18.03 -10.36
CA GLU A 13 -3.28 17.89 -9.65
C GLU A 13 -2.71 16.50 -9.98
N ARG A 14 -1.45 16.48 -10.45
CA ARG A 14 -0.76 15.23 -10.75
C ARG A 14 -0.91 14.30 -9.55
N PRO A 15 -1.39 13.05 -9.73
CA PRO A 15 -1.53 12.14 -8.60
C PRO A 15 -0.18 12.03 -7.90
N ALA A 16 -0.20 12.25 -6.58
CA ALA A 16 0.96 12.06 -5.73
C ALA A 16 1.55 10.68 -6.03
N ARG A 17 2.88 10.62 -6.23
CA ARG A 17 3.60 9.38 -6.49
C ARG A 17 3.28 8.40 -5.34
N GLY A 18 2.39 7.45 -5.56
CA GLY A 18 1.90 6.59 -4.46
C GLY A 18 0.54 5.90 -4.66
N GLY A 19 -0.17 6.11 -5.77
CA GLY A 19 -1.26 5.21 -6.20
C GLY A 19 -2.51 5.12 -5.32
N LEU A 20 -2.67 5.96 -4.29
CA LEU A 20 -3.81 5.90 -3.39
C LEU A 20 -4.88 6.93 -3.80
N PRO A 21 -6.16 6.52 -3.92
CA PRO A 21 -7.26 7.46 -4.02
C PRO A 21 -7.30 8.37 -2.78
N ALA A 22 -7.47 9.68 -2.97
CA ALA A 22 -7.63 10.63 -1.87
C ALA A 22 -8.84 10.21 -1.00
N GLU A 23 -8.63 9.98 0.29
CA GLU A 23 -9.71 9.65 1.21
C GLU A 23 -10.50 10.92 1.56
N ILE A 24 -11.80 10.91 1.24
CA ILE A 24 -12.70 12.08 1.35
C ILE A 24 -13.11 12.35 2.81
N THR A 25 -12.93 11.38 3.70
CA THR A 25 -13.27 11.48 5.12
C THR A 25 -11.99 11.61 5.97
N PRO A 26 -11.99 12.39 7.07
CA PRO A 26 -10.86 12.46 7.99
C PRO A 26 -10.66 11.14 8.76
N PHE A 27 -9.40 10.79 9.07
CA PHE A 27 -9.08 9.70 9.98
C PHE A 27 -9.26 10.16 11.43
N ILE A 28 -10.32 9.69 12.09
CA ILE A 28 -10.68 10.10 13.45
C ILE A 28 -10.41 8.95 14.42
N GLY A 29 -9.72 9.27 15.52
CA GLY A 29 -9.35 8.30 16.54
C GLY A 29 -8.17 7.42 16.10
N ARG A 30 -7.74 6.54 17.00
CA ARG A 30 -6.66 5.56 16.79
C ARG A 30 -5.26 6.14 16.55
N ARG A 31 -5.01 7.32 17.12
CA ARG A 31 -3.69 7.96 17.01
C ARG A 31 -2.62 7.16 17.76
N GLU A 32 -2.98 6.59 18.90
CA GLU A 32 -2.10 5.74 19.71
C GLU A 32 -1.69 4.48 18.93
N GLU A 33 -2.65 3.74 18.37
CA GLU A 33 -2.33 2.56 17.55
C GLU A 33 -1.53 2.93 16.31
N LEU A 34 -1.81 4.07 15.68
CA LEU A 34 -1.05 4.54 14.53
C LEU A 34 0.40 4.86 14.91
N ASP A 35 0.64 5.48 16.06
CA ASP A 35 1.98 5.83 16.52
C ASP A 35 2.76 4.59 17.00
N GLU A 36 2.08 3.61 17.62
CA GLU A 36 2.67 2.30 17.94
C GLU A 36 3.11 1.56 16.66
N LEU A 37 2.23 1.50 15.65
CA LEU A 37 2.55 0.85 14.37
C LEU A 37 3.69 1.55 13.64
N LYS A 38 3.79 2.88 13.70
CA LYS A 38 4.95 3.61 13.15
C LYS A 38 6.23 3.21 13.86
N ALA A 39 6.22 3.23 15.20
CA ALA A 39 7.41 2.89 15.98
C ALA A 39 7.93 1.49 15.61
N LEU A 40 7.02 0.51 15.52
CA LEU A 40 7.34 -0.85 15.07
C LEU A 40 7.89 -0.86 13.63
N LEU A 41 7.24 -0.18 12.69
CA LEU A 41 7.64 -0.20 11.28
C LEU A 41 8.95 0.55 11.00
N THR A 42 9.34 1.49 11.86
CA THR A 42 10.61 2.22 11.75
C THR A 42 11.76 1.57 12.53
N ASP A 43 11.49 0.55 13.34
CA ASP A 43 12.51 -0.24 14.03
C ASP A 43 13.22 -1.18 13.02
N PRO A 44 14.55 -1.03 12.81
CA PRO A 44 15.31 -1.88 11.87
C PRO A 44 15.23 -3.38 12.15
N GLU A 45 14.97 -3.78 13.40
CA GLU A 45 14.82 -5.19 13.78
C GLU A 45 13.44 -5.76 13.42
N THR A 46 12.45 -4.90 13.20
CA THR A 46 11.08 -5.29 12.86
C THR A 46 10.89 -5.29 11.35
N ARG A 47 10.75 -6.48 10.76
CA ARG A 47 10.58 -6.66 9.30
C ARG A 47 9.16 -6.97 8.85
N LEU A 48 8.27 -7.30 9.80
CA LEU A 48 6.90 -7.69 9.52
C LEU A 48 6.01 -7.31 10.70
N VAL A 49 4.87 -6.69 10.38
CA VAL A 49 3.81 -6.38 11.33
C VAL A 49 2.49 -6.88 10.76
N THR A 50 1.73 -7.64 11.55
CA THR A 50 0.40 -8.12 11.16
C THR A 50 -0.66 -7.41 11.99
N ILE A 51 -1.60 -6.75 11.32
CA ILE A 51 -2.73 -6.09 11.97
C ILE A 51 -3.90 -7.07 12.03
N LEU A 52 -4.23 -7.55 13.23
CA LEU A 52 -5.36 -8.44 13.48
C LEU A 52 -6.52 -7.70 14.13
N GLY A 53 -7.74 -8.11 13.82
CA GLY A 53 -8.94 -7.53 14.43
C GLY A 53 -10.21 -7.96 13.72
N ALA A 54 -11.34 -7.79 14.38
CA ALA A 54 -12.66 -8.14 13.84
C ALA A 54 -12.95 -7.42 12.51
N GLY A 55 -13.88 -7.98 11.74
CA GLY A 55 -14.42 -7.33 10.54
C GLY A 55 -15.00 -5.95 10.87
N GLY A 56 -14.81 -4.97 9.98
CA GLY A 56 -15.37 -3.63 10.14
C GLY A 56 -14.67 -2.73 11.18
N ILE A 57 -13.66 -3.20 11.91
CA ILE A 57 -12.95 -2.36 12.91
C ILE A 57 -12.03 -1.30 12.28
N GLY A 58 -11.92 -1.24 10.94
CA GLY A 58 -11.11 -0.22 10.25
C GLY A 58 -9.63 -0.55 10.06
N LYS A 59 -9.27 -1.84 9.89
CA LYS A 59 -7.89 -2.28 9.62
C LYS A 59 -7.34 -1.70 8.30
N THR A 60 -8.12 -1.80 7.22
CA THR A 60 -7.80 -1.17 5.94
C THR A 60 -7.58 0.32 6.10
N ARG A 61 -8.40 0.98 6.94
CA ARG A 61 -8.31 2.41 7.14
C ARG A 61 -7.00 2.81 7.83
N ILE A 62 -6.61 2.13 8.92
CA ILE A 62 -5.34 2.44 9.59
C ILE A 62 -4.13 2.04 8.72
N ALA A 63 -4.22 0.95 7.95
CA ALA A 63 -3.19 0.55 7.00
C ALA A 63 -2.96 1.61 5.91
N ARG A 64 -4.03 2.20 5.36
CA ARG A 64 -3.94 3.32 4.42
C ARG A 64 -3.35 4.57 5.07
N GLU A 65 -3.78 4.92 6.27
CA GLU A 65 -3.24 6.09 6.99
C GLU A 65 -1.72 5.93 7.26
N LEU A 66 -1.26 4.73 7.58
CA LEU A 66 0.17 4.42 7.70
C LEU A 66 0.92 4.70 6.40
N THR A 67 0.37 4.30 5.25
CA THR A 67 1.05 4.53 3.96
C THR A 67 1.24 5.99 3.62
N ILE A 68 0.31 6.85 4.03
CA ILE A 68 0.41 8.30 3.87
C ILE A 68 1.46 8.86 4.84
N THR A 69 1.40 8.43 6.10
CA THR A 69 2.23 9.02 7.15
C THR A 69 3.70 8.58 7.06
N LEU A 70 3.98 7.38 6.54
CA LEU A 70 5.32 6.80 6.45
C LEU A 70 6.04 7.06 5.12
N GLN A 71 5.46 7.84 4.20
CA GLN A 71 6.10 8.11 2.89
C GLN A 71 7.52 8.68 3.01
N GLY A 72 7.81 9.45 4.07
CA GLY A 72 9.12 10.06 4.32
C GLY A 72 10.14 9.15 5.02
N GLU A 73 9.70 8.06 5.64
CA GLU A 73 10.57 7.18 6.44
C GLU A 73 11.24 6.09 5.59
N PHE A 74 10.61 5.70 4.47
CA PHE A 74 11.11 4.67 3.57
C PHE A 74 11.68 5.31 2.30
N ARG A 75 13.01 5.31 2.14
CA ARG A 75 13.72 5.97 1.02
C ARG A 75 13.26 5.49 -0.36
N ASP A 76 12.85 4.23 -0.48
CA ASP A 76 12.37 3.62 -1.72
C ASP A 76 10.83 3.64 -1.82
N GLY A 77 10.19 4.28 -0.84
CA GLY A 77 8.77 4.60 -0.76
C GLY A 77 7.92 3.54 -0.04
N VAL A 78 6.64 3.84 0.05
CA VAL A 78 5.60 2.94 0.57
C VAL A 78 4.73 2.46 -0.58
N ARG A 79 4.30 1.20 -0.55
CA ARG A 79 3.41 0.58 -1.56
C ARG A 79 2.27 -0.15 -0.88
N PHE A 80 1.07 0.10 -1.37
CA PHE A 80 -0.14 -0.56 -0.91
C PHE A 80 -0.61 -1.55 -1.98
N VAL A 81 -0.89 -2.78 -1.56
CA VAL A 81 -1.40 -3.85 -2.41
C VAL A 81 -2.72 -4.32 -1.81
N SER A 82 -3.81 -4.09 -2.53
CA SER A 82 -5.10 -4.66 -2.17
C SER A 82 -5.18 -6.08 -2.74
N LEU A 83 -5.43 -7.06 -1.89
CA LEU A 83 -5.58 -8.46 -2.27
C LEU A 83 -7.04 -8.90 -2.33
N ALA A 84 -7.99 -7.95 -2.31
CA ALA A 84 -9.43 -8.22 -2.28
C ALA A 84 -9.91 -9.08 -3.47
N GLU A 85 -9.25 -8.98 -4.62
CA GLU A 85 -9.55 -9.77 -5.83
C GLU A 85 -8.55 -10.90 -6.09
N CYS A 86 -7.57 -11.09 -5.19
CA CYS A 86 -6.60 -12.18 -5.32
C CYS A 86 -7.18 -13.45 -4.71
N SER A 87 -7.43 -14.46 -5.54
CA SER A 87 -7.77 -15.81 -5.08
C SER A 87 -6.56 -16.73 -5.10
N THR A 88 -5.67 -16.61 -6.10
CA THR A 88 -4.53 -17.54 -6.26
C THR A 88 -3.17 -16.90 -5.91
N ALA A 89 -2.16 -17.75 -5.67
CA ALA A 89 -0.77 -17.32 -5.52
C ALA A 89 -0.24 -16.55 -6.74
N ASP A 90 -0.65 -16.93 -7.95
CA ASP A 90 -0.27 -16.22 -9.17
C ASP A 90 -0.88 -14.80 -9.20
N ASN A 91 -2.13 -14.64 -8.76
CA ASN A 91 -2.75 -13.31 -8.66
C ASN A 91 -2.02 -12.42 -7.65
N LEU A 92 -1.58 -12.98 -6.52
CA LEU A 92 -0.77 -12.26 -5.54
C LEU A 92 0.55 -11.77 -6.15
N ILE A 93 1.28 -12.64 -6.86
CA ILE A 93 2.55 -12.28 -7.52
C ILE A 93 2.31 -11.13 -8.50
N HIS A 94 1.27 -11.22 -9.33
CA HIS A 94 0.92 -10.16 -10.28
C HIS A 94 0.49 -8.85 -9.60
N ALA A 95 -0.29 -8.92 -8.51
CA ALA A 95 -0.70 -7.73 -7.76
C ALA A 95 0.49 -7.00 -7.14
N ILE A 96 1.43 -7.74 -6.56
CA ILE A 96 2.68 -7.17 -6.03
C ILE A 96 3.52 -6.55 -7.14
N ALA A 97 3.69 -7.25 -8.28
CA ALA A 97 4.42 -6.72 -9.43
C ALA A 97 3.82 -5.39 -9.92
N ALA A 98 2.50 -5.32 -10.07
CA ALA A 98 1.80 -4.11 -10.49
C ALA A 98 2.02 -2.96 -9.50
N ALA A 99 1.93 -3.22 -8.19
CA ALA A 99 2.16 -2.19 -7.17
C ALA A 99 3.61 -1.70 -7.12
N LEU A 100 4.57 -2.57 -7.47
CA LEU A 100 5.99 -2.23 -7.56
C LEU A 100 6.41 -1.65 -8.92
N ASP A 101 5.49 -1.57 -9.89
CA ASP A 101 5.75 -1.20 -11.30
C ASP A 101 6.84 -2.08 -11.95
N ILE A 102 6.77 -3.38 -11.70
CA ILE A 102 7.68 -4.39 -12.25
C ILE A 102 7.03 -5.04 -13.47
N HIS A 103 7.76 -5.02 -14.58
CA HIS A 103 7.38 -5.68 -15.83
C HIS A 103 8.53 -6.59 -16.26
N VAL A 104 8.21 -7.82 -16.65
CA VAL A 104 9.19 -8.80 -17.14
C VAL A 104 8.87 -9.19 -18.58
N SER A 105 9.90 -9.55 -19.32
CA SER A 105 9.76 -10.05 -20.69
C SER A 105 9.20 -11.48 -20.69
N LEU A 106 8.68 -11.92 -21.84
CA LEU A 106 8.18 -13.27 -21.99
C LEU A 106 9.29 -14.30 -21.68
N GLY A 107 9.04 -15.19 -20.72
CA GLY A 107 9.99 -16.23 -20.29
C GLY A 107 10.92 -15.84 -19.13
N GLU A 108 10.84 -14.61 -18.64
CA GLU A 108 11.53 -14.18 -17.42
C GLU A 108 10.70 -14.54 -16.17
N ASP A 109 11.39 -14.83 -15.07
CA ASP A 109 10.77 -15.19 -13.79
C ASP A 109 10.34 -13.92 -13.03
N LEU A 110 9.03 -13.65 -13.03
CA LEU A 110 8.43 -12.51 -12.35
C LEU A 110 8.65 -12.55 -10.83
N GLN A 111 8.56 -13.73 -10.22
CA GLN A 111 8.76 -13.88 -8.78
C GLN A 111 10.19 -13.51 -8.38
N ARG A 112 11.17 -13.97 -9.16
CA ARG A 112 12.57 -13.60 -8.95
C ARG A 112 12.80 -12.09 -9.09
N ALA A 113 12.22 -11.46 -10.12
CA ALA A 113 12.33 -10.01 -10.31
C ALA A 113 11.75 -9.21 -9.11
N ILE A 114 10.62 -9.66 -8.55
CA ILE A 114 10.05 -9.06 -7.33
C ILE A 114 11.03 -9.21 -6.15
N LEU A 115 11.57 -10.42 -5.92
CA LEU A 115 12.50 -10.68 -4.82
C LEU A 115 13.77 -9.84 -4.93
N ASP A 116 14.32 -9.68 -6.14
CA ASP A 116 15.50 -8.85 -6.38
C ASP A 116 15.22 -7.37 -6.07
N VAL A 117 14.02 -6.87 -6.40
CA VAL A 117 13.58 -5.51 -6.06
C VAL A 117 13.37 -5.34 -4.56
N LEU A 118 12.70 -6.29 -3.90
CA LEU A 118 12.45 -6.24 -2.45
C LEU A 118 13.76 -6.36 -1.65
N GLY A 119 14.71 -7.18 -2.11
CA GLY A 119 15.99 -7.40 -1.42
C GLY A 119 16.99 -6.24 -1.55
N SER A 120 16.84 -5.40 -2.58
CA SER A 120 17.74 -4.27 -2.84
C SER A 120 17.22 -2.92 -2.33
N LYS A 121 15.96 -2.84 -1.91
CA LYS A 121 15.27 -1.60 -1.53
C LYS A 121 14.90 -1.55 -0.06
N HIS A 122 14.85 -0.35 0.48
CA HIS A 122 14.29 -0.03 1.78
C HIS A 122 12.91 0.62 1.57
N LEU A 123 11.91 -0.24 1.33
CA LEU A 123 10.52 0.10 1.08
C LEU A 123 9.59 -0.55 2.11
N LEU A 124 8.43 0.06 2.31
CA LEU A 124 7.33 -0.57 3.05
C LEU A 124 6.30 -1.13 2.07
N LEU A 125 6.01 -2.42 2.18
CA LEU A 125 4.95 -3.09 1.43
C LEU A 125 3.79 -3.40 2.36
N VAL A 126 2.62 -2.82 2.10
CA VAL A 126 1.38 -3.07 2.84
C VAL A 126 0.52 -4.00 2.01
N LEU A 127 0.22 -5.18 2.55
CA LEU A 127 -0.69 -6.15 1.97
C LEU A 127 -2.01 -6.12 2.74
N ASP A 128 -3.11 -5.73 2.09
CA ASP A 128 -4.44 -5.67 2.70
C ASP A 128 -5.34 -6.77 2.13
N ASN A 129 -6.36 -7.18 2.90
CA ASN A 129 -7.29 -8.27 2.56
C ASN A 129 -6.62 -9.66 2.39
N PHE A 130 -5.59 -9.96 3.18
CA PHE A 130 -4.87 -11.23 3.10
C PHE A 130 -5.71 -12.45 3.52
N GLU A 131 -6.80 -12.25 4.28
CA GLU A 131 -7.64 -13.34 4.79
C GLU A 131 -8.16 -14.29 3.70
N HIS A 132 -8.45 -13.78 2.50
CA HIS A 132 -8.98 -14.59 1.41
C HIS A 132 -7.98 -15.62 0.86
N LEU A 133 -6.67 -15.36 1.02
CA LEU A 133 -5.61 -16.25 0.56
C LEU A 133 -5.28 -17.35 1.59
N VAL A 134 -5.56 -17.10 2.87
CA VAL A 134 -5.30 -18.07 3.95
C VAL A 134 -6.26 -19.24 3.88
N ASP A 135 -7.49 -19.01 3.42
CA ASP A 135 -8.50 -20.05 3.26
C ASP A 135 -8.14 -21.06 2.15
N GLU A 136 -7.38 -20.66 1.13
CA GLU A 136 -6.87 -21.58 0.10
C GLU A 136 -5.61 -22.34 0.53
N ALA A 137 -4.79 -21.78 1.42
CA ALA A 137 -3.57 -22.43 1.92
C ALA A 137 -3.84 -23.58 2.91
N LEU A 138 -5.09 -23.73 3.37
CA LEU A 138 -5.54 -24.79 4.26
C LEU A 138 -6.19 -25.98 3.53
N VAL A 139 -6.13 -26.03 2.20
CA VAL A 139 -6.68 -27.12 1.36
C VAL A 139 -5.58 -28.01 0.79
#